data_AF-A0AAN7FGF9-F1
#
_entry.id   AF-A0AAN7FGF9-F1
#
_cell.length_a   1.000
_cell.length_b   1.000
_cell.length_c   1.000
_cell.angle_alpha   90.00
_cell.angle_beta   90.00
_cell.angle_gamma   90.00
#
_symmetry.space_group_name_H-M   'P 1'
#
loop_
_entity.id
_entity.type
_entity.pdbx_description
1 polymer ?
#
loop_
_entity_poly.entity_id
_entity_poly.type
_entity_poly.pdbx_seq_one_letter_code
_entity_poly.pdbx_strand_id
1 'polypeptide(L)'
;MKVLSLFFFLATIIATCQGAPHHHNPGFDCLSWRLAVETNNMRQWSVVPQACVSYVGHYMLGYQYRKDVQAVADLAYNFAKTVPLPRDLRTNLWIFDVADTVLSNLPYYAQPDVAFGGTPYNSTKFAKWEQKGISPAVPGILDLYKKVQSLGFKIVFISGRSESLREVTTKNLKNLGFTTWEKLILKQTSDAGSSSQIYKEKKRNELLAKGFYRIVGNVGDQWSDLVGEHVGIRTFKVPNPMYYIS
;
A
#
# COMPACT_ATOMS: atom_id res chain seq x y z
N MET A 1 -7.20 74.30 -22.10
CA MET A 1 -8.16 73.43 -21.39
C MET A 1 -8.17 72.06 -22.05
N LYS A 2 -7.33 71.12 -21.57
CA LYS A 2 -7.37 69.70 -21.94
C LYS A 2 -6.97 68.91 -20.69
N VAL A 3 -7.96 68.26 -20.08
CA VAL A 3 -7.78 67.40 -18.90
C VAL A 3 -7.38 66.02 -19.41
N LEU A 4 -6.22 65.54 -18.98
CA LEU A 4 -5.73 64.19 -19.29
C LEU A 4 -6.12 63.27 -18.13
N SER A 5 -7.22 62.54 -18.27
CA SER A 5 -7.61 61.52 -17.29
C SER A 5 -6.85 60.23 -17.55
N LEU A 6 -5.96 59.85 -16.63
CA LEU A 6 -5.21 58.60 -16.65
C LEU A 6 -6.05 57.51 -15.94
N PHE A 7 -6.65 56.59 -16.70
CA PHE A 7 -7.33 55.42 -16.13
C PHE A 7 -6.32 54.29 -15.89
N PHE A 8 -6.04 53.99 -14.62
CA PHE A 8 -5.37 52.76 -14.22
C PHE A 8 -6.36 51.58 -14.27
N PHE A 9 -6.17 50.65 -15.20
CA PHE A 9 -6.85 49.35 -15.18
C PHE A 9 -6.06 48.39 -14.28
N LEU A 10 -6.59 48.12 -13.09
CA LEU A 10 -6.12 47.02 -12.24
C LEU A 10 -6.80 45.73 -12.74
N ALA A 11 -6.08 44.91 -13.50
CA ALA A 11 -6.57 43.60 -13.91
C ALA A 11 -6.43 42.61 -12.74
N THR A 12 -7.52 42.35 -12.03
CA THR A 12 -7.62 41.24 -11.07
C THR A 12 -7.64 39.92 -11.85
N ILE A 13 -6.52 39.18 -11.78
CA ILE A 13 -6.47 37.79 -12.25
C ILE A 13 -7.24 36.94 -11.23
N ILE A 14 -8.51 36.67 -11.53
CA ILE A 14 -9.26 35.62 -10.84
C ILE A 14 -8.74 34.29 -11.40
N ALA A 15 -7.90 33.61 -10.62
CA ALA A 15 -7.52 32.23 -10.90
C ALA A 15 -8.76 31.35 -10.75
N THR A 16 -9.46 31.09 -11.85
CA THR A 16 -10.48 30.05 -11.89
C THR A 16 -9.79 28.70 -11.81
N CYS A 17 -9.97 27.97 -10.70
CA CYS A 17 -9.72 26.53 -10.61
C CYS A 17 -10.69 25.81 -11.56
N GLN A 18 -10.41 25.82 -12.86
CA GLN A 18 -11.00 24.89 -13.80
C GLN A 18 -10.16 23.62 -13.75
N GLY A 19 -10.60 22.67 -12.91
CA GLY A 19 -10.15 21.29 -13.04
C GLY A 19 -10.37 20.83 -14.47
N ALA A 20 -9.42 20.07 -15.01
CA ALA A 20 -9.51 19.52 -16.36
C ALA A 20 -10.86 18.81 -16.56
N PRO A 21 -11.49 18.91 -17.75
CA PRO A 21 -12.77 18.28 -17.99
C PRO A 21 -12.60 16.76 -17.83
N HIS A 22 -13.18 16.21 -16.76
CA HIS A 22 -13.38 14.78 -16.63
C HIS A 22 -14.31 14.35 -17.78
N HIS A 23 -13.78 13.56 -18.72
CA HIS A 23 -14.60 12.86 -19.69
C HIS A 23 -15.56 11.95 -18.92
N HIS A 24 -16.76 12.44 -18.66
CA HIS A 24 -17.80 11.71 -17.97
C HIS A 24 -18.36 10.70 -18.96
N ASN A 25 -17.88 9.45 -18.89
CA ASN A 25 -18.50 8.35 -19.62
C ASN A 25 -19.78 7.98 -18.84
N PRO A 26 -20.99 8.27 -19.36
CA PRO A 26 -22.24 8.09 -18.62
C PRO A 26 -22.48 6.57 -18.42
N GLY A 27 -21.98 6.04 -17.31
CA GLY A 27 -22.03 4.61 -16.99
C GLY A 27 -20.81 4.08 -16.22
N PHE A 28 -19.71 4.83 -16.12
CA PHE A 28 -18.51 4.38 -15.40
C PHE A 28 -18.07 5.40 -14.35
N ASP A 29 -18.46 5.17 -13.09
CA ASP A 29 -18.06 6.01 -11.96
C ASP A 29 -16.79 5.46 -11.29
N CYS A 30 -15.71 6.25 -11.32
CA CYS A 30 -14.41 5.86 -10.79
C CYS A 30 -14.39 5.72 -9.26
N LEU A 31 -15.27 6.44 -8.55
CA LEU A 31 -15.45 6.29 -7.11
C LEU A 31 -16.05 4.91 -6.79
N SER A 32 -17.12 4.54 -7.47
CA SER A 32 -17.76 3.22 -7.35
C SER A 32 -16.83 2.09 -7.78
N TRP A 33 -16.07 2.28 -8.86
CA TRP A 33 -15.05 1.32 -9.29
C TRP A 33 -13.98 1.11 -8.21
N ARG A 34 -13.41 2.19 -7.65
CA ARG A 34 -12.43 2.08 -6.55
C ARG A 34 -13.04 1.36 -5.34
N LEU A 35 -14.27 1.71 -4.95
CA LEU A 35 -14.95 1.02 -3.86
C LEU A 35 -15.06 -0.48 -4.15
N ALA A 36 -15.49 -0.87 -5.35
CA ALA A 36 -15.61 -2.26 -5.74
C ALA A 36 -14.26 -3.01 -5.73
N VAL A 37 -13.16 -2.33 -6.11
CA VAL A 37 -11.79 -2.87 -5.98
C VAL A 37 -11.43 -3.09 -4.51
N GLU A 38 -11.59 -2.06 -3.67
CA GLU A 38 -11.20 -2.11 -2.26
C GLU A 38 -12.02 -3.11 -1.45
N THR A 39 -13.31 -3.28 -1.76
CA THR A 39 -14.19 -4.26 -1.09
C THR A 39 -14.15 -5.65 -1.70
N ASN A 40 -13.20 -5.92 -2.60
CA ASN A 40 -13.03 -7.23 -3.26
C ASN A 40 -14.23 -7.69 -4.10
N ASN A 41 -15.06 -6.77 -4.59
CA ASN A 41 -16.16 -7.07 -5.51
C ASN A 41 -15.65 -7.12 -6.97
N MET A 42 -14.74 -6.21 -7.32
CA MET A 42 -14.01 -6.24 -8.59
C MET A 42 -12.70 -7.01 -8.41
N ARG A 43 -12.61 -8.18 -9.02
CA ARG A 43 -11.45 -9.10 -8.91
C ARG A 43 -10.81 -9.34 -10.27
N GLN A 44 -9.55 -9.78 -10.25
CA GLN A 44 -8.82 -10.23 -11.45
C GLN A 44 -8.80 -9.19 -12.59
N TRP A 45 -8.85 -7.90 -12.25
CA TRP A 45 -8.70 -6.83 -13.23
C TRP A 45 -7.22 -6.63 -13.56
N SER A 46 -6.91 -6.27 -14.82
CA SER A 46 -5.53 -6.26 -15.31
C SER A 46 -4.87 -4.87 -15.27
N VAL A 47 -5.64 -3.83 -15.54
CA VAL A 47 -5.21 -2.42 -15.55
C VAL A 47 -6.30 -1.53 -14.98
N VAL A 48 -5.91 -0.38 -14.46
CA VAL A 48 -6.85 0.70 -14.11
C VAL A 48 -7.60 1.09 -15.38
N PRO A 49 -8.95 1.15 -15.37
CA PRO A 49 -9.72 1.61 -16.52
C PRO A 49 -9.22 2.96 -16.99
N GLN A 50 -9.05 3.13 -18.30
CA GLN A 50 -8.39 4.33 -18.82
C GLN A 50 -9.11 5.64 -18.44
N ALA A 51 -10.44 5.60 -18.35
CA ALA A 51 -11.25 6.72 -17.87
C ALA A 51 -10.97 7.10 -16.40
N CYS A 52 -10.42 6.19 -15.60
CA CYS A 52 -10.15 6.39 -14.17
C CYS A 52 -8.69 6.61 -13.81
N VAL A 53 -7.76 6.58 -14.76
CA VAL A 53 -6.34 6.87 -14.50
C VAL A 53 -6.14 8.21 -13.82
N SER A 54 -6.79 9.27 -14.33
CA SER A 54 -6.72 10.61 -13.72
C SER A 54 -7.31 10.63 -12.31
N TYR A 55 -8.43 9.94 -12.10
CA TYR A 55 -9.06 9.80 -10.79
C TYR A 55 -8.13 9.07 -9.79
N VAL A 56 -7.54 7.95 -10.18
CA VAL A 56 -6.62 7.17 -9.35
C VAL A 56 -5.39 8.00 -9.01
N GLY A 57 -4.81 8.70 -9.99
CA GLY A 57 -3.69 9.61 -9.75
C GLY A 57 -4.04 10.71 -8.74
N HIS A 58 -5.20 11.34 -8.88
CA HIS A 58 -5.68 12.35 -7.93
C HIS A 58 -5.89 11.76 -6.52
N TYR A 59 -6.48 10.58 -6.41
CA TYR A 59 -6.67 9.89 -5.13
C TYR A 59 -5.33 9.58 -4.45
N MET A 60 -4.41 8.91 -5.17
CA MET A 60 -3.14 8.42 -4.62
C MET A 60 -2.17 9.54 -4.23
N LEU A 61 -2.15 10.64 -4.99
CA LEU A 61 -1.32 11.82 -4.67
C LEU A 61 -2.00 12.74 -3.64
N GLY A 62 -3.32 12.66 -3.52
CA GLY A 62 -4.13 13.56 -2.73
C GLY A 62 -4.22 13.24 -1.24
N TYR A 63 -4.98 14.08 -0.53
CA TYR A 63 -5.21 13.94 0.91
C TYR A 63 -6.08 12.74 1.28
N GLN A 64 -6.98 12.31 0.39
CA GLN A 64 -7.92 11.24 0.71
C GLN A 64 -7.20 9.90 0.94
N TYR A 65 -6.23 9.52 0.08
CA TYR A 65 -5.43 8.32 0.31
C TYR A 65 -4.74 8.34 1.69
N ARG A 66 -4.15 9.49 2.08
CA ARG A 66 -3.50 9.64 3.39
C ARG A 66 -4.48 9.47 4.55
N LYS A 67 -5.70 10.03 4.44
CA LYS A 67 -6.76 9.88 5.45
C LYS A 67 -7.22 8.43 5.55
N ASP A 68 -7.43 7.76 4.42
CA ASP A 68 -7.86 6.36 4.39
C ASP A 68 -6.81 5.45 5.02
N VAL A 69 -5.53 5.61 4.68
CA VAL A 69 -4.43 4.85 5.29
C VAL A 69 -4.30 5.15 6.79
N GLN A 70 -4.42 6.41 7.20
CA GLN A 70 -4.38 6.77 8.62
C GLN A 70 -5.53 6.13 9.40
N ALA A 71 -6.74 6.09 8.85
CA ALA A 71 -7.87 5.42 9.49
C ALA A 71 -7.61 3.92 9.70
N VAL A 72 -7.02 3.24 8.71
CA VAL A 72 -6.61 1.84 8.83
C VAL A 72 -5.55 1.68 9.93
N ALA A 73 -4.55 2.56 9.96
CA ALA A 73 -3.51 2.55 10.98
C ALA A 73 -4.05 2.77 12.40
N ASP A 74 -4.98 3.70 12.58
CA ASP A 74 -5.61 3.99 13.87
C ASP A 74 -6.48 2.82 14.34
N LEU A 75 -7.25 2.20 13.44
CA LEU A 75 -8.04 1.00 13.75
C LEU A 75 -7.15 -0.18 14.13
N ALA A 76 -6.04 -0.37 13.42
CA ALA A 76 -5.05 -1.39 13.71
C ALA A 76 -4.42 -1.19 15.10
N TYR A 77 -3.99 0.03 15.41
CA TYR A 77 -3.39 0.34 16.71
C TYR A 77 -4.41 0.24 17.86
N ASN A 78 -5.65 0.70 17.64
CA ASN A 78 -6.71 0.58 18.63
C ASN A 78 -7.03 -0.87 18.95
N PHE A 79 -7.09 -1.74 17.95
CA PHE A 79 -7.21 -3.18 18.17
C PHE A 79 -5.99 -3.76 18.88
N ALA A 80 -4.77 -3.38 18.50
CA ALA A 80 -3.54 -3.88 19.14
C ALA A 80 -3.55 -3.65 20.65
N LYS A 81 -4.04 -2.50 21.11
CA LYS A 81 -4.16 -2.17 22.55
C LYS A 81 -5.16 -3.06 23.30
N THR A 82 -6.15 -3.63 22.64
CA THR A 82 -7.17 -4.48 23.28
C THR A 82 -6.75 -5.93 23.40
N VAL A 83 -5.69 -6.35 22.71
CA VAL A 83 -5.26 -7.75 22.72
C VAL A 83 -4.38 -8.00 23.94
N PRO A 84 -4.80 -8.88 24.87
CA PRO A 84 -3.91 -9.30 25.94
C PRO A 84 -2.73 -10.06 25.32
N LEU A 85 -1.53 -9.70 25.78
CA LEU A 85 -0.30 -10.44 25.51
C LEU A 85 -0.04 -11.36 26.71
N PRO A 86 -0.67 -12.55 26.75
CA PRO A 86 -0.42 -13.49 27.82
C PRO A 86 1.08 -13.82 27.84
N ARG A 87 1.63 -14.00 29.05
CA ARG A 87 3.02 -14.46 29.24
C ARG A 87 3.14 -15.96 28.97
N ASP A 88 2.41 -16.47 27.97
CA ASP A 88 2.64 -17.83 27.51
C ASP A 88 3.99 -17.89 26.75
N LEU A 89 4.40 -19.09 26.38
CA LEU A 89 5.64 -19.28 25.64
C LEU A 89 5.56 -18.80 24.17
N ARG A 90 4.40 -18.27 23.72
CA ARG A 90 4.21 -17.90 22.32
C ARG A 90 4.52 -16.43 22.09
N THR A 91 5.32 -16.18 21.05
CA THR A 91 5.62 -14.85 20.57
C THR A 91 4.47 -14.31 19.72
N ASN A 92 3.93 -13.16 20.11
CA ASN A 92 2.82 -12.50 19.41
C ASN A 92 3.34 -11.70 18.21
N LEU A 93 2.92 -12.11 17.01
CA LEU A 93 3.35 -11.54 15.74
C LEU A 93 2.36 -10.51 15.21
N TRP A 94 2.92 -9.46 14.63
CA TRP A 94 2.21 -8.53 13.76
C TRP A 94 2.83 -8.58 12.36
N ILE A 95 2.04 -8.98 11.37
CA ILE A 95 2.50 -9.14 10.00
C ILE A 95 2.25 -7.86 9.20
N PHE A 96 3.21 -7.51 8.36
CA PHE A 96 3.07 -6.50 7.31
C PHE A 96 3.48 -7.11 5.96
N ASP A 97 2.71 -6.84 4.90
CA ASP A 97 3.28 -6.84 3.55
C ASP A 97 4.29 -5.69 3.38
N VAL A 98 5.10 -5.74 2.33
CA VAL A 98 6.09 -4.71 2.00
C VAL A 98 5.63 -3.72 0.93
N ALA A 99 5.19 -4.17 -0.24
CA ALA A 99 5.00 -3.30 -1.41
C ALA A 99 3.65 -2.58 -1.32
N ASP A 100 3.65 -1.24 -1.31
CA ASP A 100 2.48 -0.38 -1.07
C ASP A 100 1.72 -0.63 0.25
N THR A 101 2.29 -1.47 1.11
CA THR A 101 1.92 -1.58 2.53
C THR A 101 2.89 -0.82 3.44
N VAL A 102 4.21 -1.07 3.36
CA VAL A 102 5.21 -0.26 4.10
C VAL A 102 6.09 0.59 3.18
N LEU A 103 6.43 0.10 1.99
CA LEU A 103 7.22 0.78 0.97
C LEU A 103 6.34 1.12 -0.23
N SER A 104 6.06 2.41 -0.45
CA SER A 104 5.19 2.84 -1.54
C SER A 104 5.92 2.81 -2.88
N ASN A 105 5.29 2.19 -3.87
CA ASN A 105 5.71 2.27 -5.27
C ASN A 105 4.99 3.38 -6.03
N LEU A 106 4.25 4.26 -5.34
CA LEU A 106 3.57 5.39 -5.96
C LEU A 106 4.48 6.22 -6.88
N PRO A 107 5.76 6.50 -6.58
CA PRO A 107 6.63 7.21 -7.53
C PRO A 107 6.91 6.45 -8.83
N TYR A 108 6.86 5.11 -8.82
CA TYR A 108 6.90 4.30 -10.04
C TYR A 108 5.58 4.41 -10.80
N TYR A 109 4.46 4.21 -10.11
CA TYR A 109 3.13 4.24 -10.72
C TYR A 109 2.75 5.62 -11.25
N ALA A 110 3.27 6.70 -10.66
CA ALA A 110 3.04 8.06 -11.12
C ALA A 110 3.80 8.44 -12.41
N GLN A 111 4.69 7.58 -12.91
CA GLN A 111 5.37 7.83 -14.19
C GLN A 111 4.34 7.85 -15.33
N PRO A 112 4.45 8.77 -16.30
CA PRO A 112 3.47 8.90 -17.39
C PRO A 112 3.23 7.61 -18.17
N ASP A 113 4.26 6.80 -18.34
CA ASP A 113 4.20 5.53 -19.07
C ASP A 113 3.77 4.32 -18.23
N VAL A 114 3.55 4.51 -16.92
CA VAL A 114 2.89 3.52 -16.02
C VAL A 114 1.45 3.95 -15.71
N ALA A 115 1.17 5.24 -15.78
CA ALA A 115 -0.16 5.85 -15.76
C ALA A 115 -1.03 5.38 -14.57
N PHE A 116 -0.46 5.35 -13.37
CA PHE A 116 -1.11 4.88 -12.14
C PHE A 116 -1.74 3.47 -12.25
N GLY A 117 -1.17 2.62 -13.11
CA GLY A 117 -1.67 1.27 -13.38
C GLY A 117 -2.59 1.18 -14.61
N GLY A 118 -2.75 2.26 -15.38
CA GLY A 118 -3.50 2.27 -16.64
C GLY A 118 -2.82 1.52 -17.78
N THR A 119 -1.53 1.20 -17.63
CA THR A 119 -0.78 0.42 -18.62
C THR A 119 -0.48 -1.00 -18.11
N PRO A 120 -0.38 -2.01 -18.99
CA PRO A 120 0.00 -3.37 -18.60
C PRO A 120 1.30 -3.43 -17.79
N TYR A 121 1.33 -4.32 -16.79
CA TYR A 121 2.48 -4.50 -15.93
C TYR A 121 3.73 -4.94 -16.70
N ASN A 122 4.84 -4.22 -16.49
CA ASN A 122 6.15 -4.55 -17.05
C ASN A 122 7.09 -5.01 -15.92
N SER A 123 7.26 -6.32 -15.80
CA SER A 123 8.06 -6.94 -14.74
C SER A 123 9.54 -6.53 -14.79
N THR A 124 10.13 -6.40 -15.97
CA THR A 124 11.53 -5.97 -16.13
C THR A 124 11.72 -4.52 -15.67
N LYS A 125 10.80 -3.63 -16.04
CA LYS A 125 10.85 -2.22 -15.62
C LYS A 125 10.63 -2.10 -14.11
N PHE A 126 9.67 -2.82 -13.55
CA PHE A 126 9.41 -2.78 -12.12
C PHE A 126 10.57 -3.36 -11.31
N ALA A 127 11.19 -4.46 -11.76
CA ALA A 127 12.39 -5.00 -11.11
C ALA A 127 13.54 -3.98 -11.07
N LYS A 128 13.76 -3.21 -12.16
CA LYS A 128 14.72 -2.10 -12.17
C LYS A 128 14.36 -0.99 -11.19
N TRP A 129 13.07 -0.73 -10.97
CA TRP A 129 12.62 0.22 -9.94
C TRP A 129 12.93 -0.29 -8.54
N GLU A 130 12.60 -1.54 -8.23
CA GLU A 130 12.84 -2.12 -6.91
C GLU A 130 14.32 -2.19 -6.56
N GLN A 131 15.19 -2.47 -7.54
CA GLN A 131 16.64 -2.46 -7.37
C GLN A 131 17.21 -1.11 -6.95
N LYS A 132 16.51 0.01 -7.21
CA LYS A 132 16.96 1.33 -6.75
C LYS A 132 16.90 1.45 -5.22
N GLY A 133 15.98 0.75 -4.55
CA GLY A 133 15.85 0.80 -3.09
C GLY A 133 15.52 2.18 -2.53
N ILE A 134 14.73 2.96 -3.27
CA ILE A 134 14.36 4.35 -2.94
C ILE A 134 12.85 4.54 -2.73
N SER A 135 12.08 3.47 -2.60
CA SER A 135 10.64 3.55 -2.34
C SER A 135 10.40 4.31 -1.03
N PRO A 136 9.59 5.38 -0.99
CA PRO A 136 9.26 6.08 0.25
C PRO A 136 8.36 5.22 1.16
N ALA A 137 8.22 5.62 2.43
CA ALA A 137 7.28 4.97 3.33
C ALA A 137 5.82 5.25 2.91
N VAL A 138 4.94 4.26 3.04
CA VAL A 138 3.49 4.48 2.97
C VAL A 138 3.08 5.38 4.14
N PRO A 139 2.30 6.46 3.89
CA PRO A 139 1.93 7.43 4.94
C PRO A 139 1.27 6.77 6.15
N GLY A 140 1.66 7.17 7.37
CA GLY A 140 1.06 6.66 8.62
C GLY A 140 1.50 5.25 9.05
N ILE A 141 2.00 4.41 8.14
CA ILE A 141 2.33 3.01 8.48
C ILE A 141 3.59 2.87 9.32
N LEU A 142 4.58 3.75 9.16
CA LEU A 142 5.76 3.77 10.04
C LEU A 142 5.38 4.02 11.51
N ASP A 143 4.41 4.90 11.74
CA ASP A 143 3.89 5.20 13.07
C ASP A 143 3.15 3.98 13.65
N LEU A 144 2.28 3.32 12.87
CA LEU A 144 1.66 2.06 13.26
C LEU A 144 2.71 1.00 13.64
N TYR A 145 3.72 0.78 12.80
CA TYR A 145 4.80 -0.18 13.04
C TYR A 145 5.50 0.09 14.39
N LYS A 146 5.87 1.34 14.67
CA LYS A 146 6.51 1.73 15.94
C LYS A 146 5.57 1.51 17.12
N LYS A 147 4.31 1.88 16.96
CA LYS A 147 3.27 1.73 18.00
C LYS A 147 3.01 0.28 18.35
N VAL A 148 2.82 -0.63 17.38
CA VAL A 148 2.61 -2.06 17.70
C VAL A 148 3.87 -2.70 18.27
N GLN A 149 5.07 -2.30 17.84
CA GLN A 149 6.31 -2.73 18.49
C GLN A 149 6.39 -2.28 19.96
N SER A 150 6.00 -1.04 20.25
CA SER A 150 5.99 -0.51 21.63
C SER A 150 5.03 -1.26 22.56
N LEU A 151 4.00 -1.90 22.00
CA LEU A 151 3.08 -2.77 22.72
C LEU A 151 3.65 -4.18 22.94
N GLY A 152 4.83 -4.52 22.40
CA GLY A 152 5.50 -5.80 22.58
C GLY A 152 5.30 -6.81 21.45
N PHE A 153 4.59 -6.44 20.38
CA PHE A 153 4.45 -7.31 19.21
C PHE A 153 5.78 -7.44 18.45
N LYS A 154 6.09 -8.66 18.00
CA LYS A 154 7.22 -8.90 17.10
C LYS A 154 6.77 -8.78 15.65
N ILE A 155 7.54 -8.05 14.86
CA ILE A 155 7.18 -7.75 13.48
C ILE A 155 7.69 -8.85 12.55
N VAL A 156 6.83 -9.32 11.66
CA VAL A 156 7.24 -10.16 10.54
C VAL A 156 6.80 -9.49 9.23
N PHE A 157 7.72 -9.35 8.30
CA PHE A 157 7.40 -8.94 6.94
C PHE A 157 7.25 -10.19 6.07
N ILE A 158 6.15 -10.27 5.29
CA ILE A 158 5.95 -11.29 4.25
C ILE A 158 5.68 -10.58 2.93
N SER A 159 6.60 -10.66 1.98
CA SER A 159 6.54 -9.90 0.74
C SER A 159 6.53 -10.78 -0.51
N GLY A 160 5.86 -10.30 -1.56
CA GLY A 160 5.98 -10.83 -2.91
C GLY A 160 7.32 -10.56 -3.60
N ARG A 161 8.18 -9.69 -3.04
CA ARG A 161 9.50 -9.38 -3.58
C ARG A 161 10.38 -10.61 -3.66
N SER A 162 11.27 -10.66 -4.66
CA SER A 162 12.27 -11.73 -4.79
C SER A 162 13.29 -11.66 -3.66
N GLU A 163 13.74 -12.82 -3.19
CA GLU A 163 14.85 -12.96 -2.24
C GLU A 163 16.13 -12.25 -2.71
N SER A 164 16.37 -12.19 -4.03
CA SER A 164 17.50 -11.45 -4.60
C SER A 164 17.52 -9.96 -4.25
N LEU A 165 16.37 -9.40 -3.86
CA LEU A 165 16.23 -8.00 -3.43
C LEU A 165 16.35 -7.82 -1.92
N ARG A 166 16.76 -8.84 -1.15
CA ARG A 166 16.83 -8.77 0.32
C ARG A 166 17.64 -7.60 0.83
N GLU A 167 18.85 -7.43 0.31
CA GLU A 167 19.77 -6.39 0.79
C GLU A 167 19.20 -4.99 0.50
N VAL A 168 18.77 -4.75 -0.74
CA VAL A 168 18.17 -3.48 -1.17
C VAL A 168 16.91 -3.17 -0.39
N THR A 169 16.02 -4.15 -0.19
CA THR A 169 14.79 -4.00 0.59
C THR A 169 15.11 -3.69 2.05
N THR A 170 16.05 -4.42 2.65
CA THR A 170 16.49 -4.20 4.04
C THR A 170 17.05 -2.79 4.24
N LYS A 171 17.89 -2.32 3.31
CA LYS A 171 18.45 -0.97 3.34
C LYS A 171 17.37 0.09 3.21
N ASN A 172 16.43 -0.09 2.28
CA ASN A 172 15.32 0.85 2.08
C ASN A 172 14.43 0.94 3.34
N LEU A 173 14.08 -0.20 3.95
CA LEU A 173 13.29 -0.25 5.19
C LEU A 173 14.02 0.49 6.33
N LYS A 174 15.29 0.18 6.56
CA LYS A 174 16.10 0.80 7.63
C LYS A 174 16.24 2.31 7.44
N ASN A 175 16.49 2.77 6.22
CA ASN A 175 16.60 4.19 5.91
C ASN A 175 15.32 4.98 6.22
N LEU A 176 14.17 4.32 6.22
CA LEU A 176 12.87 4.92 6.54
C LEU A 176 12.47 4.74 8.01
N GLY A 177 13.31 4.12 8.83
CA GLY A 177 13.05 3.93 10.26
C GLY A 177 12.33 2.63 10.62
N PHE A 178 12.09 1.72 9.67
CA PHE A 178 11.75 0.34 9.99
C PHE A 178 13.07 -0.39 10.30
N THR A 179 13.46 -0.47 11.56
CA THR A 179 14.82 -0.90 11.94
C THR A 179 14.89 -2.27 12.63
N THR A 180 13.76 -2.84 13.05
CA THR A 180 13.71 -4.07 13.83
C THR A 180 12.57 -4.96 13.37
N TRP A 181 12.85 -6.24 13.14
CA TRP A 181 11.85 -7.24 12.84
C TRP A 181 12.36 -8.61 13.25
N GLU A 182 11.43 -9.52 13.53
CA GLU A 182 11.70 -10.92 13.80
C GLU A 182 12.14 -11.64 12.51
N LYS A 183 11.39 -11.43 11.43
CA LYS A 183 11.68 -12.04 10.12
C LYS A 183 11.31 -11.12 8.97
N LEU A 184 12.12 -11.18 7.91
CA LEU A 184 11.80 -10.66 6.58
C LEU A 184 11.74 -11.84 5.62
N ILE A 185 10.54 -12.23 5.19
CA ILE A 185 10.28 -13.36 4.32
C ILE A 185 9.99 -12.82 2.91
N LEU A 186 10.82 -13.23 1.95
CA LEU A 186 10.72 -12.87 0.53
C LEU A 186 10.52 -14.13 -0.32
N LYS A 187 10.05 -13.98 -1.56
CA LYS A 187 9.83 -15.10 -2.48
C LYS A 187 11.16 -15.71 -2.91
N GLN A 188 11.32 -17.00 -2.62
CA GLN A 188 12.45 -17.79 -3.12
C GLN A 188 12.19 -18.21 -4.57
N THR A 189 13.24 -18.66 -5.27
CA THR A 189 13.09 -19.26 -6.61
C THR A 189 12.20 -20.50 -6.59
N SER A 190 12.21 -21.26 -5.48
CA SER A 190 11.35 -22.43 -5.25
C SER A 190 9.87 -22.09 -5.02
N ASP A 191 9.53 -20.82 -4.81
CA ASP A 191 8.15 -20.35 -4.69
C ASP A 191 7.58 -19.83 -6.04
N ALA A 192 8.31 -20.03 -7.15
CA ALA A 192 7.86 -19.66 -8.49
C ALA A 192 6.57 -20.41 -8.88
N GLY A 193 5.74 -19.77 -9.70
CA GLY A 193 4.46 -20.33 -10.18
C GLY A 193 3.31 -20.31 -9.17
N SER A 194 3.57 -20.04 -7.88
CA SER A 194 2.50 -19.87 -6.88
C SER A 194 1.90 -18.47 -6.92
N SER A 195 0.57 -18.39 -6.83
CA SER A 195 -0.13 -17.12 -6.61
C SER A 195 0.34 -16.44 -5.32
N SER A 196 0.12 -15.14 -5.18
CA SER A 196 0.53 -14.40 -3.99
C SER A 196 -0.16 -14.95 -2.75
N GLN A 197 -1.47 -15.22 -2.83
CA GLN A 197 -2.25 -15.79 -1.73
C GLN A 197 -1.68 -17.13 -1.27
N ILE A 198 -1.49 -18.09 -2.19
CA ILE A 198 -0.98 -19.43 -1.86
C ILE A 198 0.40 -19.34 -1.23
N TYR A 199 1.27 -18.52 -1.80
CA TYR A 199 2.61 -18.28 -1.25
C TYR A 199 2.54 -17.70 0.17
N LYS A 200 1.77 -16.63 0.40
CA LYS A 200 1.71 -15.96 1.71
C LYS A 200 1.04 -16.84 2.76
N GLU A 201 0.00 -17.58 2.40
CA GLU A 201 -0.61 -18.58 3.26
C GLU A 201 0.40 -19.64 3.69
N LYS A 202 1.12 -20.25 2.74
CA LYS A 202 2.18 -21.22 3.03
C LYS A 202 3.21 -20.64 4.01
N LYS A 203 3.64 -19.39 3.84
CA LYS A 203 4.60 -18.75 4.75
C LYS A 203 4.04 -18.46 6.14
N ARG A 204 2.75 -18.13 6.27
CA ARG A 204 2.08 -18.04 7.58
C ARG A 204 1.99 -19.41 8.25
N ASN A 205 1.70 -20.47 7.51
CA ASN A 205 1.64 -21.83 8.02
C ASN A 205 3.03 -22.31 8.49
N GLU A 206 4.08 -22.07 7.70
CA GLU A 206 5.48 -22.36 8.06
C GLU A 206 5.91 -21.64 9.34
N LEU A 207 5.50 -20.39 9.54
CA LEU A 207 5.76 -19.64 10.77
C LEU A 207 5.13 -20.32 11.98
N LEU A 208 3.88 -20.78 11.87
CA LEU A 208 3.14 -21.35 12.99
C LEU A 208 3.46 -22.82 13.28
N ALA A 209 4.05 -23.54 12.33
CA ALA A 209 4.28 -24.98 12.42
C ALA A 209 5.03 -25.44 13.69
N LYS A 210 5.91 -24.60 14.25
CA LYS A 210 6.68 -24.91 15.46
C LYS A 210 5.96 -24.57 16.77
N GLY A 211 4.75 -23.99 16.71
CA GLY A 211 3.95 -23.65 17.90
C GLY A 211 4.44 -22.47 18.74
N PHE A 212 5.59 -21.86 18.42
CA PHE A 212 6.17 -20.72 19.14
C PHE A 212 5.58 -19.37 18.78
N TYR A 213 4.82 -19.27 17.70
CA TYR A 213 4.27 -18.01 17.22
C TYR A 213 2.75 -18.02 17.26
N ARG A 214 2.18 -16.81 17.43
CA ARG A 214 0.76 -16.53 17.26
C ARG A 214 0.63 -15.26 16.43
N ILE A 215 -0.02 -15.31 15.28
CA ILE A 215 -0.29 -14.12 14.46
C ILE A 215 -1.52 -13.41 15.04
N VAL A 216 -1.37 -12.15 15.42
CA VAL A 216 -2.45 -11.35 16.01
C VAL A 216 -3.03 -10.38 15.00
N GLY A 217 -2.16 -9.58 14.37
CA GLY A 217 -2.55 -8.61 13.34
C GLY A 217 -1.82 -8.89 12.02
N ASN A 218 -2.48 -8.58 10.90
CA ASN A 218 -1.91 -8.70 9.56
C ASN A 218 -2.38 -7.51 8.70
N VAL A 219 -1.42 -6.80 8.13
CA VAL A 219 -1.64 -5.57 7.34
C VAL A 219 -1.11 -5.80 5.94
N GLY A 220 -1.93 -5.48 4.94
CA GLY A 220 -1.58 -5.65 3.53
C GLY A 220 -2.44 -4.78 2.64
N ASP A 221 -1.93 -4.42 1.47
CA ASP A 221 -2.62 -3.60 0.48
C ASP A 221 -3.40 -4.44 -0.53
N GLN A 222 -3.24 -5.76 -0.52
CA GLN A 222 -3.97 -6.71 -1.37
C GLN A 222 -4.76 -7.70 -0.54
N TRP A 223 -5.91 -8.13 -1.08
CA TRP A 223 -6.69 -9.19 -0.43
C TRP A 223 -5.91 -10.51 -0.37
N SER A 224 -5.01 -10.77 -1.32
CA SER A 224 -4.09 -11.93 -1.27
C SER A 224 -3.25 -12.01 0.01
N ASP A 225 -3.07 -10.89 0.71
CA ASP A 225 -2.28 -10.84 1.94
C ASP A 225 -3.10 -11.23 3.17
N LEU A 226 -4.43 -11.06 3.07
CA LEU A 226 -5.38 -10.99 4.17
C LEU A 226 -6.45 -12.08 4.14
N VAL A 227 -6.43 -12.94 3.12
CA VAL A 227 -7.31 -14.12 3.01
C VAL A 227 -6.51 -15.42 3.05
N GLY A 228 -7.23 -16.54 3.16
CA GLY A 228 -6.65 -17.86 3.35
C GLY A 228 -6.45 -18.18 4.84
N GLU A 229 -5.60 -19.16 5.11
CA GLU A 229 -5.37 -19.63 6.47
C GLU A 229 -4.40 -18.74 7.27
N HIS A 230 -4.56 -18.78 8.60
CA HIS A 230 -3.63 -18.16 9.56
C HIS A 230 -3.35 -16.67 9.32
N VAL A 231 -4.33 -15.92 8.82
CA VAL A 231 -4.24 -14.47 8.56
C VAL A 231 -4.15 -13.61 9.83
N GLY A 232 -4.24 -14.22 11.01
CA GLY A 232 -4.25 -13.54 12.30
C GLY A 232 -5.65 -13.39 12.88
N ILE A 233 -5.74 -12.82 14.08
CA ILE A 233 -7.03 -12.54 14.75
C ILE A 233 -7.80 -11.45 14.01
N ARG A 234 -7.08 -10.45 13.46
CA ARG A 234 -7.68 -9.39 12.66
C ARG A 234 -6.77 -8.95 11.53
N THR A 235 -7.39 -8.66 10.38
CA THR A 235 -6.73 -8.15 9.19
C THR A 235 -7.06 -6.68 8.94
N PHE A 236 -6.15 -5.97 8.28
CA PHE A 236 -6.25 -4.54 8.00
C PHE A 236 -5.83 -4.26 6.56
N LYS A 237 -6.79 -3.88 5.72
CA LYS A 237 -6.59 -3.62 4.29
C LYS A 237 -6.17 -2.16 4.06
N VAL A 238 -4.95 -1.96 3.61
CA VAL A 238 -4.46 -0.66 3.12
C VAL A 238 -5.04 -0.43 1.71
N PRO A 239 -5.55 0.77 1.37
CA PRO A 239 -6.05 1.03 0.03
C PRO A 239 -4.97 0.93 -1.04
N ASN A 240 -5.29 0.27 -2.16
CA ASN A 240 -4.43 0.27 -3.34
C ASN A 240 -5.25 0.02 -4.62
N PRO A 241 -5.67 1.09 -5.31
CA PRO A 241 -6.34 1.00 -6.60
C PRO A 241 -5.40 0.96 -7.81
N MET A 242 -4.08 0.92 -7.64
CA MET A 242 -3.12 0.99 -8.75
C MET A 242 -2.88 -0.37 -9.42
N TYR A 243 -3.09 -1.47 -8.71
CA TYR A 243 -2.95 -2.82 -9.24
C TYR A 243 -3.73 -3.85 -8.43
N TYR A 244 -3.89 -5.05 -8.99
CA TYR A 244 -4.48 -6.21 -8.33
C TYR A 244 -3.51 -7.38 -8.32
N ILE A 245 -3.42 -8.05 -7.17
CA ILE A 245 -2.67 -9.30 -7.00
C ILE A 245 -3.56 -10.35 -6.34
N SER A 246 -3.55 -11.55 -6.90
CA SER A 246 -4.15 -12.77 -6.33
C SER A 246 -3.08 -13.75 -5.85
#